data_AF-A0A7R8VCU4-F1
#
_entry.id   AF-A0A7R8VCU4-F1
#
_cell.length_a   1.000
_cell.length_b   1.000
_cell.length_c   1.000
_cell.angle_alpha   90.00
_cell.angle_beta   90.00
_cell.angle_gamma   90.00
#
_symmetry.space_group_name_H-M   'P 1'
#
loop_
_entity.id
_entity.type
_entity.pdbx_description
1 polymer ?
#
loop_
_entity_poly.entity_id
_entity_poly.type
_entity_poly.pdbx_seq_one_letter_code
_entity_poly.pdbx_strand_id
1 'polypeptide(L)'
;MWTPHHTSRWIFTGLLLVFLVLRVFLQEMYQSLLDDVTPYHKSRWVFAALLVLGFLARVFLLQFFFYLIDHVILGFGADDGPELPTRANEEFRPFIRRLPEFKFWYSVTKSTVIAVICTFFDCFNIPVFWPILVMYFITLTCITLKRQIKHMIKYRYLPFTHGKPKYQGHEDTGKVISPK
;
A
#
# COMPACT_ATOMS: atom_id res chain seq x y z
N MET A 1 -52.23 -24.73 -3.71
CA MET A 1 -51.02 -25.24 -3.03
C MET A 1 -49.88 -24.28 -3.36
N TRP A 2 -49.67 -23.26 -2.50
CA TRP A 2 -48.61 -22.26 -2.66
C TRP A 2 -47.30 -22.85 -2.17
N THR A 3 -46.22 -22.75 -2.93
CA THR A 3 -44.90 -23.23 -2.50
C THR A 3 -44.34 -22.31 -1.40
N PRO A 4 -43.87 -22.86 -0.25
CA PRO A 4 -43.54 -22.08 0.95
C PRO A 4 -42.33 -21.13 0.81
N HIS A 5 -41.63 -21.16 -0.33
CA HIS A 5 -40.41 -20.39 -0.60
C HIS A 5 -40.61 -19.20 -1.55
N HIS A 6 -41.81 -18.99 -2.10
CA HIS A 6 -42.07 -17.88 -3.02
C HIS A 6 -41.97 -16.52 -2.32
N THR A 7 -42.50 -16.41 -1.09
CA THR A 7 -42.43 -15.17 -0.28
C THR A 7 -41.00 -14.75 0.06
N SER A 8 -40.14 -15.70 0.45
CA SER A 8 -38.72 -15.44 0.76
C SER A 8 -37.92 -14.91 -0.42
N ARG A 9 -38.22 -15.37 -1.65
CA ARG A 9 -37.56 -14.90 -2.88
C ARG A 9 -37.90 -13.43 -3.18
N TRP A 10 -39.16 -13.04 -3.06
CA TRP A 10 -39.57 -11.65 -3.28
C TRP A 10 -39.08 -10.69 -2.18
N ILE A 11 -38.96 -11.17 -0.94
CA ILE A 11 -38.34 -10.41 0.14
C ILE A 11 -36.85 -10.21 -0.14
N PHE A 12 -36.13 -11.25 -0.57
CA PHE A 12 -34.70 -11.14 -0.89
C PHE A 12 -34.45 -10.23 -2.09
N THR A 13 -35.23 -10.35 -3.17
CA THR A 13 -35.08 -9.47 -4.34
C THR A 13 -35.48 -8.04 -4.01
N GLY A 14 -36.52 -7.83 -3.20
CA GLY A 14 -36.90 -6.52 -2.69
C GLY A 14 -35.79 -5.90 -1.84
N LEU A 15 -35.21 -6.65 -0.90
CA LEU A 15 -34.10 -6.19 -0.06
C LEU A 15 -32.84 -5.90 -0.89
N LEU A 16 -32.51 -6.77 -1.86
CA LEU A 16 -31.40 -6.56 -2.79
C LEU A 16 -31.62 -5.30 -3.63
N LEU A 17 -32.82 -5.07 -4.16
CA LEU A 17 -33.14 -3.86 -4.91
C LEU A 17 -33.07 -2.61 -4.04
N VAL A 18 -33.62 -2.65 -2.84
CA VAL A 18 -33.51 -1.55 -1.86
C VAL A 18 -32.05 -1.27 -1.55
N PHE A 19 -31.24 -2.30 -1.33
CA PHE A 19 -29.81 -2.17 -1.10
C PHE A 19 -29.07 -1.57 -2.31
N LEU A 20 -29.38 -2.02 -3.54
CA LEU A 20 -28.76 -1.51 -4.76
C LEU A 20 -29.15 -0.05 -5.02
N VAL A 21 -30.42 0.29 -4.84
CA VAL A 21 -30.95 1.65 -4.98
C VAL A 21 -30.33 2.56 -3.93
N LEU A 22 -30.30 2.14 -2.66
CA LEU A 22 -29.61 2.85 -1.58
C LEU A 22 -28.13 3.06 -1.91
N ARG A 23 -27.44 2.04 -2.42
CA ARG A 23 -26.04 2.12 -2.83
C ARG A 23 -25.82 3.11 -3.98
N VAL A 24 -26.75 3.20 -4.94
CA VAL A 24 -26.69 4.18 -6.03
C VAL A 24 -26.89 5.60 -5.52
N PHE A 25 -27.93 5.84 -4.71
CA PHE A 25 -28.18 7.17 -4.13
C PHE A 25 -27.03 7.65 -3.24
N LEU A 26 -26.50 6.78 -2.38
CA LEU A 26 -25.33 7.09 -1.56
C LEU A 26 -24.11 7.45 -2.42
N GLN A 27 -23.94 6.77 -3.56
CA GLN A 27 -22.82 7.03 -4.46
C GLN A 27 -22.98 8.37 -5.19
N GLU A 28 -24.18 8.74 -5.61
CA GLU A 28 -24.45 10.04 -6.25
C GLU A 28 -24.28 11.20 -5.27
N MET A 29 -24.82 11.09 -4.05
CA MET A 29 -24.61 12.07 -2.99
C MET A 29 -23.12 12.22 -2.65
N TYR A 30 -22.40 11.10 -2.59
CA TYR A 30 -20.96 11.10 -2.33
C TYR A 30 -20.17 11.79 -3.44
N GLN A 31 -20.48 11.55 -4.71
CA GLN A 31 -19.82 12.24 -5.82
C GLN A 31 -20.16 13.72 -5.85
N SER A 32 -21.42 14.10 -5.57
CA SER A 32 -21.83 15.51 -5.51
C SER A 32 -21.10 16.30 -4.42
N LEU A 33 -20.92 15.72 -3.23
CA LEU A 33 -20.11 16.33 -2.16
C LEU A 33 -18.63 16.44 -2.56
N LEU A 34 -18.12 15.44 -3.27
CA LEU A 34 -16.73 15.39 -3.69
C LEU A 34 -16.45 16.47 -4.75
N ASP A 35 -17.35 16.65 -5.70
CA ASP A 35 -17.28 17.68 -6.75
C ASP A 35 -17.30 19.10 -6.15
N ASP A 36 -18.12 19.35 -5.12
CA ASP A 36 -18.22 20.65 -4.44
C ASP A 36 -16.97 21.02 -3.61
N VAL A 37 -16.22 20.02 -3.15
CA VAL A 37 -14.95 20.19 -2.40
C VAL A 37 -13.73 20.31 -3.33
N THR A 38 -13.89 20.01 -4.63
CA THR A 38 -12.83 20.09 -5.65
C THR A 38 -12.15 21.46 -5.82
N PRO A 39 -12.84 22.61 -5.77
CA PRO A 39 -12.22 23.91 -6.00
C PRO A 39 -11.37 24.40 -4.82
N TYR A 40 -11.66 23.98 -3.59
CA TYR A 40 -11.03 24.54 -2.39
C TYR A 40 -9.67 23.88 -2.06
N HIS A 41 -8.62 24.15 -2.85
CA HIS A 41 -7.29 23.57 -2.62
C HIS A 41 -6.64 23.91 -1.27
N LYS A 42 -6.66 25.19 -0.82
CA LYS A 42 -5.99 25.60 0.42
C LYS A 42 -6.62 24.99 1.67
N SER A 43 -7.95 25.06 1.79
CA SER A 43 -8.67 24.54 2.97
C SER A 43 -8.50 23.03 3.11
N ARG A 44 -8.49 22.29 2.00
CA ARG A 44 -8.21 20.84 1.98
C ARG A 44 -6.86 20.51 2.62
N TRP A 45 -5.79 21.16 2.18
CA TRP A 45 -4.45 20.88 2.70
C TRP A 45 -4.28 21.35 4.15
N VAL A 46 -4.88 22.46 4.54
CA VAL A 46 -4.89 22.92 5.95
C VAL A 46 -5.62 21.89 6.83
N PHE A 47 -6.78 21.41 6.39
CA PHE A 47 -7.54 20.37 7.11
C PHE A 47 -6.74 19.06 7.23
N ALA A 48 -6.15 18.57 6.13
CA ALA A 48 -5.32 17.37 6.16
C ALA A 48 -4.10 17.53 7.07
N ALA A 49 -3.43 18.69 7.03
CA ALA A 49 -2.31 18.98 7.90
C ALA A 49 -2.73 18.98 9.37
N LEU A 50 -3.86 19.61 9.71
CA LEU A 50 -4.40 19.59 11.08
C LEU A 50 -4.73 18.17 11.55
N LEU A 51 -5.32 17.35 10.69
CA LEU A 51 -5.67 15.96 10.99
C LEU A 51 -4.41 15.11 11.23
N VAL A 52 -3.40 15.28 10.39
CA VAL A 52 -2.09 14.61 10.55
C VAL A 52 -1.39 15.10 11.82
N LEU A 53 -1.39 16.40 12.10
CA LEU A 53 -0.82 16.96 13.33
C LEU A 53 -1.54 16.41 14.57
N GLY A 54 -2.86 16.30 14.54
CA GLY A 54 -3.63 15.67 15.62
C GLY A 54 -3.28 14.20 15.83
N PHE A 55 -3.12 13.43 14.74
CA PHE A 55 -2.65 12.05 14.81
C PHE A 55 -1.23 11.95 15.38
N LEU A 56 -0.30 12.78 14.91
CA LEU A 56 1.08 12.82 15.42
C LEU A 56 1.10 13.20 16.90
N ALA A 57 0.34 14.22 17.31
CA ALA A 57 0.24 14.61 18.72
C ALA A 57 -0.28 13.44 19.59
N ARG A 58 -1.28 12.69 19.11
CA ARG A 58 -1.76 11.48 19.80
C ARG A 58 -0.67 10.42 19.92
N VAL A 59 0.07 10.17 18.85
CA VAL A 59 1.20 9.21 18.85
C VAL A 59 2.28 9.67 19.83
N PHE A 60 2.70 10.94 19.80
CA PHE A 60 3.69 11.48 20.72
C PHE A 60 3.26 11.34 22.18
N LEU A 61 1.99 11.59 22.51
CA LEU A 61 1.49 11.40 23.88
C LEU A 61 1.52 9.92 24.31
N LEU A 62 1.20 8.99 23.41
CA LEU A 62 1.27 7.55 23.70
C LEU A 62 2.71 7.05 23.80
N GLN A 63 3.57 7.43 22.85
CA GLN A 63 4.99 7.05 22.83
C GLN A 63 5.75 7.63 24.02
N PHE A 64 5.48 8.88 24.39
CA PHE A 64 6.06 9.48 25.59
C PHE A 64 5.68 8.70 26.85
N PHE A 65 4.42 8.26 26.95
CA PHE A 65 3.96 7.43 28.07
C PHE A 65 4.64 6.05 28.10
N PHE A 66 4.73 5.35 26.97
CA PHE A 66 5.41 4.05 26.87
C PHE A 66 6.94 4.16 27.06
N TYR A 67 7.57 5.18 26.48
CA TYR A 67 8.99 5.48 26.63
C TYR A 67 9.34 5.78 28.10
N LEU A 68 8.52 6.58 28.77
CA LEU A 68 8.70 6.87 30.19
C LEU A 68 8.56 5.60 31.05
N ILE A 69 7.58 4.73 30.76
CA ILE A 69 7.44 3.45 31.46
C ILE A 69 8.66 2.56 31.23
N ASP A 70 9.11 2.42 29.99
CA ASP A 70 10.24 1.56 29.63
C ASP A 70 11.56 2.07 30.25
N HIS A 71 11.88 3.35 30.07
CA HIS A 71 13.15 3.92 30.51
C HIS A 71 13.22 4.28 32.00
N VAL A 72 12.10 4.69 32.63
CA VAL A 72 12.09 5.13 34.05
C VAL A 72 11.66 3.99 34.99
N ILE A 73 10.74 3.10 34.57
CA ILE A 73 10.17 2.05 35.45
C ILE A 73 10.83 0.69 35.23
N LEU A 74 11.15 0.33 33.97
CA LEU A 74 11.59 -1.04 33.64
C LEU A 74 13.07 -1.17 33.27
N GLY A 75 13.78 -0.09 32.93
CA GLY A 75 15.25 -0.07 32.84
C GLY A 75 15.86 -1.03 31.81
N PHE A 76 15.13 -1.41 30.76
CA PHE A 76 15.65 -2.26 29.69
C PHE A 76 16.21 -1.39 28.56
N GLY A 77 17.52 -1.49 28.33
CA GLY A 77 18.23 -0.73 27.31
C GLY A 77 17.80 -1.09 25.88
N ALA A 78 17.73 -0.06 25.04
CA ALA A 78 17.47 -0.17 23.61
C ALA A 78 18.65 -0.87 22.92
N ASP A 79 18.39 -2.04 22.33
CA ASP A 79 19.31 -2.68 21.39
C ASP A 79 18.91 -2.22 19.98
N ASP A 80 19.74 -1.35 19.40
CA ASP A 80 19.54 -0.76 18.08
C ASP A 80 19.61 -1.85 17.00
N GLY A 81 18.47 -2.11 16.37
CA GLY A 81 18.32 -3.09 15.31
C GLY A 81 19.15 -2.73 14.06
N PRO A 82 19.63 -3.73 13.28
CA PRO A 82 20.58 -3.50 12.20
C PRO A 82 19.98 -2.65 11.07
N GLU A 83 20.62 -1.52 10.80
CA GLU A 83 20.27 -0.59 9.72
C GLU A 83 20.84 -1.06 8.37
N LEU A 84 19.97 -1.17 7.37
CA LEU A 84 20.36 -1.54 6.02
C LEU A 84 20.95 -0.33 5.25
N PRO A 85 22.03 -0.52 4.48
CA PRO A 85 22.71 0.56 3.77
C PRO A 85 21.81 1.16 2.67
N THR A 86 21.55 2.46 2.80
CA THR A 86 20.69 3.26 1.90
C THR A 86 21.52 4.10 0.93
N ARG A 87 22.37 3.49 0.09
CA ARG A 87 23.01 4.23 -1.02
C ARG A 87 23.24 3.33 -2.23
N ALA A 88 22.30 3.34 -3.17
CA ALA A 88 22.53 2.92 -4.55
C ALA A 88 21.90 3.97 -5.47
N ASN A 89 22.78 4.72 -6.15
CA ASN A 89 22.52 5.82 -7.07
C ASN A 89 21.25 5.64 -7.91
N GLU A 90 20.23 6.45 -7.61
CA GLU A 90 19.01 6.54 -8.41
C GLU A 90 19.29 7.41 -9.63
N GLU A 91 19.47 6.77 -10.79
CA GLU A 91 19.48 7.46 -12.07
C GLU A 91 18.15 8.22 -12.24
N PHE A 92 18.25 9.55 -12.33
CA PHE A 92 17.11 10.45 -12.28
C PHE A 92 16.24 10.29 -13.53
N ARG A 93 15.12 9.59 -13.36
CA ARG A 93 14.03 9.57 -14.34
C ARG A 93 13.03 10.67 -13.95
N PRO A 94 12.81 11.68 -14.81
CA PRO A 94 11.95 12.83 -14.47
C PRO A 94 10.57 12.38 -13.98
N PHE A 95 10.12 12.97 -12.87
CA PHE A 95 8.82 12.66 -12.28
C PHE A 95 7.68 13.07 -13.22
N ILE A 96 7.03 12.07 -13.80
CA ILE A 96 5.74 12.27 -14.45
C ILE A 96 4.69 12.28 -13.34
N ARG A 97 3.97 13.40 -13.19
CA ARG A 97 2.96 13.59 -12.14
C ARG A 97 1.70 12.77 -12.45
N ARG A 98 1.74 11.47 -12.16
CA ARG A 98 0.65 10.53 -12.51
C ARG A 98 -0.47 10.44 -11.46
N LEU A 99 -0.27 11.00 -10.27
CA LEU A 99 -1.33 11.07 -9.26
C LEU A 99 -2.01 12.44 -9.32
N PRO A 100 -3.31 12.50 -9.70
CA PRO A 100 -4.08 13.71 -9.52
C PRO A 100 -4.09 14.08 -8.03
N GLU A 101 -3.71 15.32 -7.72
CA GLU A 101 -3.52 15.84 -6.36
C GLU A 101 -4.71 15.54 -5.44
N PHE A 102 -5.91 15.63 -6.00
CA PHE A 102 -7.14 15.36 -5.29
C PHE A 102 -7.24 13.91 -4.78
N LYS A 103 -6.86 12.92 -5.60
CA LYS A 103 -6.87 11.51 -5.18
C LYS A 103 -5.82 11.24 -4.12
N PHE A 104 -4.69 11.93 -4.17
CA PHE A 104 -3.68 11.87 -3.13
C PHE A 104 -4.21 12.44 -1.81
N TRP A 105 -4.76 13.66 -1.85
CA TRP A 105 -5.35 14.31 -0.67
C TRP A 105 -6.47 13.47 -0.05
N TYR A 106 -7.37 12.94 -0.88
CA TYR A 106 -8.44 12.07 -0.43
C TYR A 106 -7.91 10.77 0.21
N SER A 107 -6.91 10.14 -0.40
CA SER A 107 -6.27 8.94 0.14
C SER A 107 -5.63 9.19 1.51
N VAL A 108 -4.91 10.31 1.66
CA VAL A 108 -4.27 10.70 2.93
C VAL A 108 -5.33 10.98 3.99
N THR A 109 -6.33 11.79 3.68
CA THR A 109 -7.39 12.14 4.64
C THR A 109 -8.15 10.90 5.11
N LYS A 110 -8.54 10.01 4.18
CA LYS A 110 -9.23 8.76 4.49
C LYS A 110 -8.38 7.85 5.38
N SER A 111 -7.11 7.65 5.06
CA SER A 111 -6.25 6.78 5.87
C SER A 111 -5.98 7.36 7.25
N THR A 112 -5.75 8.66 7.36
CA THR A 112 -5.51 9.31 8.67
C THR A 112 -6.77 9.30 9.53
N VAL A 113 -7.97 9.51 8.98
CA VAL A 113 -9.23 9.38 9.74
C VAL A 113 -9.40 7.95 10.28
N ILE A 114 -9.19 6.92 9.44
CA ILE A 114 -9.27 5.53 9.88
C ILE A 114 -8.22 5.25 10.96
N ALA A 115 -6.98 5.71 10.78
CA ALA A 115 -5.92 5.55 11.77
C ALA A 115 -6.29 6.21 13.11
N VAL A 116 -6.79 7.44 13.10
CA VAL A 116 -7.24 8.16 14.31
C VAL A 116 -8.35 7.37 15.00
N ILE A 117 -9.36 6.91 14.26
CA ILE A 117 -10.45 6.08 14.83
C ILE A 117 -9.88 4.78 15.41
N CYS A 118 -9.00 4.09 14.69
CA CYS A 118 -8.35 2.88 15.19
C CYS A 118 -7.54 3.12 16.47
N THR A 119 -6.93 4.31 16.65
CA THR A 119 -6.20 4.66 17.89
C THR A 119 -7.09 4.95 19.12
N PHE A 120 -8.41 5.09 18.95
CA PHE A 120 -9.34 5.24 20.07
C PHE A 120 -9.90 3.90 20.59
N PHE A 121 -9.83 2.85 19.78
CA PHE A 121 -10.37 1.55 20.13
C PHE A 121 -9.25 0.59 20.52
N ASP A 122 -9.22 0.23 21.80
CA ASP A 122 -8.23 -0.74 22.33
C ASP A 122 -8.37 -2.15 21.72
N CYS A 123 -9.48 -2.45 21.05
CA CYS A 123 -9.68 -3.71 20.32
C CYS A 123 -8.67 -3.90 19.16
N PHE A 124 -8.18 -2.82 18.54
CA PHE A 124 -7.16 -2.90 17.48
C PHE A 124 -5.73 -3.00 18.02
N ASN A 125 -5.53 -2.93 19.34
CA ASN A 125 -4.25 -3.18 19.98
C ASN A 125 -4.02 -4.70 20.10
N ILE A 126 -3.75 -5.34 18.96
CA ILE A 126 -3.48 -6.78 18.91
C ILE A 126 -2.05 -7.00 19.45
N PRO A 127 -1.87 -7.79 20.54
CA PRO A 127 -0.55 -8.13 21.03
C PRO A 127 0.27 -8.82 19.93
N VAL A 128 1.50 -8.33 19.71
CA VAL A 128 2.39 -8.80 18.64
C VAL A 128 2.85 -10.22 18.96
N PHE A 129 2.15 -11.20 18.43
CA PHE A 129 2.57 -12.59 18.47
C PHE A 129 3.49 -12.90 17.29
N TRP A 130 4.55 -13.66 17.53
CA TRP A 130 5.52 -14.04 16.50
C TRP A 130 4.90 -14.68 15.23
N PRO A 131 3.87 -15.55 15.31
CA PRO A 131 3.23 -16.13 14.12
C PRO A 131 2.57 -15.11 13.21
N ILE A 132 1.98 -14.04 13.77
CA ILE A 132 1.34 -13.01 12.96
C ILE A 132 2.40 -12.13 12.26
N LEU A 133 3.55 -11.90 12.89
CA LEU A 133 4.67 -11.16 12.29
C LEU A 133 5.29 -11.91 11.11
N VAL A 134 5.48 -13.23 11.23
CA VAL A 134 5.95 -14.09 10.12
C VAL A 134 4.96 -14.05 8.95
N MET A 135 3.66 -14.07 9.22
CA MET A 135 2.64 -13.92 8.17
C MET A 135 2.69 -12.55 7.49
N TYR A 136 2.87 -11.46 8.24
CA TYR A 136 3.08 -10.12 7.67
C TYR A 136 4.35 -10.08 6.80
N PHE A 137 5.44 -10.68 7.26
CA PHE A 137 6.69 -10.75 6.49
C PHE A 137 6.50 -11.49 5.17
N ILE A 138 5.89 -12.67 5.17
CA ILE A 138 5.65 -13.45 3.95
C ILE A 138 4.70 -12.71 3.01
N THR A 139 3.58 -12.20 3.50
CA THR A 139 2.58 -11.50 2.68
C THR A 139 3.13 -10.19 2.09
N LEU A 140 3.83 -9.38 2.89
CA LEU A 140 4.48 -8.15 2.43
C LEU A 140 5.56 -8.48 1.40
N THR A 141 6.43 -9.46 1.67
CA THR A 141 7.49 -9.90 0.74
C THR A 141 6.90 -10.39 -0.58
N CYS A 142 5.82 -11.16 -0.55
CA CYS A 142 5.13 -11.57 -1.77
C CYS A 142 4.54 -10.36 -2.52
N ILE A 143 3.91 -9.40 -1.84
CA ILE A 143 3.29 -8.23 -2.49
C ILE A 143 4.34 -7.27 -3.07
N THR A 144 5.41 -6.97 -2.34
CA THR A 144 6.46 -6.02 -2.74
C THR A 144 7.32 -6.58 -3.88
N LEU A 145 7.60 -7.90 -3.87
CA LEU A 145 8.38 -8.55 -4.93
C LEU A 145 7.56 -9.02 -6.12
N LYS A 146 6.23 -9.21 -6.01
CA LYS A 146 5.37 -9.69 -7.11
C LYS A 146 5.50 -8.86 -8.38
N ARG A 147 5.64 -7.53 -8.24
CA ARG A 147 5.84 -6.64 -9.40
C ARG A 147 7.21 -6.84 -10.04
N GLN A 148 8.25 -6.99 -9.23
CA GLN A 148 9.63 -7.24 -9.69
C GLN A 148 9.75 -8.60 -10.38
N ILE A 149 9.24 -9.66 -9.76
CA ILE A 149 9.23 -11.02 -10.31
C ILE A 149 8.42 -11.09 -11.61
N LYS A 150 7.24 -10.46 -11.68
CA LYS A 150 6.44 -10.43 -12.92
C LYS A 150 7.16 -9.72 -14.06
N HIS A 151 7.91 -8.65 -13.78
CA HIS A 151 8.71 -7.95 -14.78
C HIS A 151 9.90 -8.81 -15.23
N MET A 152 10.62 -9.43 -14.29
CA MET A 152 11.74 -10.33 -14.60
C MET A 152 11.31 -11.50 -15.48
N ILE A 153 10.16 -12.12 -15.19
CA ILE A 153 9.57 -13.19 -15.99
C ILE A 153 9.09 -12.68 -17.35
N LYS A 154 8.42 -11.52 -17.42
CA LYS A 154 7.89 -10.95 -18.67
C LYS A 154 8.99 -10.57 -19.67
N TYR A 155 10.13 -10.08 -19.19
CA TYR A 155 11.22 -9.58 -20.02
C TYR A 155 12.45 -10.51 -20.08
N ARG A 156 12.33 -11.74 -19.55
CA ARG A 156 13.41 -12.74 -19.55
C ARG A 156 14.75 -12.22 -19.02
N TYR A 157 14.71 -11.46 -17.93
CA TYR A 157 15.89 -11.30 -17.08
C TYR A 157 16.00 -12.59 -16.25
N LEU A 158 17.04 -13.40 -16.40
CA LEU A 158 17.13 -14.69 -15.69
C LEU A 158 17.13 -14.46 -14.16
N PRO A 159 16.13 -14.97 -13.40
CA PRO A 159 16.20 -14.95 -11.94
C PRO A 159 17.11 -16.04 -11.37
N PHE A 160 17.45 -17.07 -12.17
CA PHE A 160 18.44 -18.11 -11.87
C PHE A 160 19.10 -18.56 -13.17
N THR A 161 20.39 -18.28 -13.34
CA THR A 161 21.19 -18.78 -14.47
C THR A 161 21.84 -20.11 -14.08
N HIS A 162 21.23 -21.25 -14.39
CA HIS A 162 21.95 -22.54 -14.33
C HIS A 162 22.56 -22.83 -15.70
N GLY A 163 23.84 -22.50 -15.85
CA GLY A 163 24.64 -22.81 -17.05
C GLY A 163 25.40 -21.59 -17.59
N LYS A 164 26.68 -21.78 -17.92
CA LYS A 164 27.53 -20.73 -18.51
C LYS A 164 27.06 -20.40 -19.94
N PRO A 165 26.94 -19.12 -20.33
CA PRO A 165 26.69 -18.75 -21.72
C PRO A 165 27.84 -19.24 -22.61
N LYS A 166 27.57 -20.14 -23.55
CA LYS A 166 28.53 -20.52 -24.60
C LYS A 166 28.42 -19.50 -25.72
N TYR A 167 29.45 -18.70 -25.90
CA TYR A 167 29.58 -17.81 -27.06
C TYR A 167 29.72 -18.68 -28.32
N GLN A 168 28.84 -18.50 -29.31
CA GLN A 168 29.08 -19.02 -30.66
C GLN A 168 30.20 -18.17 -31.27
N GLY A 169 31.36 -18.79 -31.53
CA GLY A 169 32.41 -18.17 -32.31
C GLY A 169 31.89 -17.93 -33.73
N HIS A 170 31.97 -16.69 -34.19
CA HIS A 170 31.72 -16.36 -35.59
C HIS A 170 32.90 -16.92 -36.39
N GLU A 171 32.75 -18.09 -37.00
CA GLU A 171 33.63 -18.51 -38.08
C GLU A 171 33.24 -17.65 -39.29
N ASP A 172 34.09 -16.71 -39.70
CA ASP A 172 34.12 -16.32 -41.11
C ASP A 172 35.40 -15.57 -41.51
N THR A 173 36.02 -16.15 -42.53
CA THR A 173 36.71 -15.48 -43.64
C THR A 173 38.07 -14.84 -43.37
N GLY A 174 39.09 -15.69 -43.30
CA GLY A 174 40.49 -15.35 -43.55
C GLY A 174 41.01 -15.95 -44.86
N LYS A 175 40.36 -15.70 -46.01
CA LYS A 175 40.94 -16.05 -47.32
C LYS A 175 41.85 -14.90 -47.76
N VAL A 176 43.10 -14.95 -47.32
CA VAL A 176 44.19 -14.07 -47.78
C VAL A 176 44.48 -14.36 -49.25
N ILE A 177 44.25 -13.37 -50.11
CA ILE A 177 44.67 -13.38 -51.52
C ILE A 177 46.10 -12.84 -51.53
N SER A 178 47.09 -13.68 -51.87
CA SER A 178 48.47 -13.21 -52.12
C SER A 178 48.56 -12.49 -53.45
N PRO A 179 49.18 -11.30 -53.53
CA PRO A 179 49.53 -10.69 -54.81
C PRO A 179 50.79 -11.36 -55.39
N LYS A 180 50.86 -11.27 -56.71
CA LYS A 180 51.76 -11.97 -57.64
C LYS A 180 53.23 -11.58 -57.51
#